data_AF-A0A1B6DT25-F1
#
_entry.id   AF-A0A1B6DT25-F1
#
_cell.length_a   1.000
_cell.length_b   1.000
_cell.length_c   1.000
_cell.angle_alpha   90.00
_cell.angle_beta   90.00
_cell.angle_gamma   90.00
#
_symmetry.space_group_name_H-M   'P 1'
#
loop_
_entity.id
_entity.type
_entity.pdbx_description
1 polymer ?
#
loop_
_entity_poly.entity_id
_entity_poly.type
_entity_poly.pdbx_seq_one_letter_code
_entity_poly.pdbx_strand_id
1 'polypeptide(L)'
;MSSIMVAHSTFPNEYNNNHTILLNNNKASPEELALLAKLEEANRLIEADAKSLNSFSINSGHSRKSSDTSQISLTSGTSSNIEKNCGEDGEEDLWSIWSQVVNDWDTIYKKKTNFIKELARKGIPHHFRGIVWPLLCGAHDSTVKKQYADYIKATSACEKVIRRDIARTYPEHDFFKEKDGLGQESLFNVMKAYSLHDREVGYCQGSGFIVGLLLMQMPEEEAFAVLVKLMQDYKMRDMFKPTMAELGLYMYQLENLVQELIPDLHVHFQSQSFHTSMYASSWFLTLFTTALSLPTACRVIDVFFLEGMEIVFKIALALLSLGKDDLLCLDMEGMLKFFQKDLPPRADADPEALMQVAYNIKFNQKRMKKLEKEYTVMKTKEQEEMVELRRLRSENRLLKQRVELLEAESSELADRLVRGQVSRAEEEETTFVVQRELTALRHTHLETSHQLELAQEEIHNLCLKIEQNVNSCQSSLEEIYAKREQLSQKEEMLKCLQDELVKERLRQAENDALIRDLRARIQDLEEVCISIPKRKTYFFLFIHL
;
A
#
# COMPACT_ATOMS: atom_id res chain seq x y z
N MET A 1 -10.36 15.51 -28.57
CA MET A 1 -11.72 15.33 -29.14
C MET A 1 -12.64 14.83 -28.03
N SER A 2 -13.96 14.95 -28.24
CA SER A 2 -15.04 14.55 -27.30
C SER A 2 -15.12 15.36 -26.01
N SER A 3 -16.02 16.34 -26.00
CA SER A 3 -16.40 17.14 -24.83
C SER A 3 -17.39 16.39 -23.93
N ILE A 4 -17.40 16.69 -22.63
CA ILE A 4 -18.47 16.32 -21.71
C ILE A 4 -19.30 17.58 -21.44
N MET A 5 -20.61 17.54 -21.70
CA MET A 5 -21.53 18.61 -21.34
C MET A 5 -22.06 18.43 -19.91
N VAL A 6 -21.99 19.49 -19.11
CA VAL A 6 -22.63 19.56 -17.79
C VAL A 6 -24.03 20.13 -17.96
N ALA A 7 -25.05 19.38 -17.51
CA ALA A 7 -26.43 19.82 -17.55
C ALA A 7 -26.84 20.46 -16.22
N HIS A 8 -27.03 21.78 -16.20
CA HIS A 8 -27.74 22.46 -15.12
C HIS A 8 -29.26 22.32 -15.32
N SER A 9 -29.98 21.93 -14.27
CA SER A 9 -31.44 21.94 -14.23
C SER A 9 -31.98 23.25 -13.65
N THR A 10 -32.66 24.04 -14.48
CA THR A 10 -33.42 25.22 -14.06
C THR A 10 -34.89 24.85 -13.79
N PHE A 11 -35.44 25.37 -12.69
CA PHE A 11 -36.88 25.32 -12.42
C PHE A 11 -37.58 26.54 -13.05
N PRO A 12 -38.65 26.36 -13.85
CA PRO A 12 -39.67 27.38 -14.06
C PRO A 12 -40.75 27.27 -12.97
N ASN A 13 -41.37 28.41 -12.61
CA ASN A 13 -42.40 28.49 -11.59
C ASN A 13 -43.58 29.33 -12.11
N GLU A 14 -44.72 28.69 -12.39
CA GLU A 14 -46.03 29.33 -12.59
C GLU A 14 -47.12 28.25 -12.77
N TYR A 15 -48.26 28.38 -12.08
CA TYR A 15 -49.55 28.71 -12.69
C TYR A 15 -50.62 28.97 -11.61
N ASN A 16 -51.77 29.51 -12.01
CA ASN A 16 -52.63 30.34 -11.15
C ASN A 16 -53.99 29.67 -10.79
N ASN A 17 -54.62 30.18 -9.73
CA ASN A 17 -55.98 29.82 -9.32
C ASN A 17 -57.03 30.22 -10.37
N ASN A 18 -58.09 29.40 -10.49
CA ASN A 18 -59.47 29.87 -10.68
C ASN A 18 -60.46 28.69 -10.58
N HIS A 19 -61.48 28.80 -9.72
CA HIS A 19 -62.69 28.00 -9.86
C HIS A 19 -63.92 28.78 -9.37
N THR A 20 -64.78 29.16 -10.32
CA THR A 20 -65.98 29.97 -10.05
C THR A 20 -67.12 29.10 -9.53
N ILE A 21 -67.88 29.60 -8.56
CA ILE A 21 -69.09 28.96 -8.04
C ILE A 21 -70.25 29.21 -9.01
N LEU A 22 -70.93 28.15 -9.45
CA LEU A 22 -72.20 28.23 -10.18
C LEU A 22 -73.35 27.72 -9.29
N LEU A 23 -74.19 28.63 -8.83
CA LEU A 23 -75.46 28.32 -8.17
C LEU A 23 -76.47 27.86 -9.22
N ASN A 24 -77.04 26.66 -9.06
CA ASN A 24 -78.08 26.15 -9.96
C ASN A 24 -79.43 26.02 -9.24
N ASN A 25 -80.45 26.71 -9.76
CA ASN A 25 -81.80 26.75 -9.19
C ASN A 25 -82.65 25.56 -9.67
N ASN A 26 -82.50 24.40 -9.02
CA ASN A 26 -83.46 23.30 -9.18
C ASN A 26 -84.62 23.45 -8.19
N LYS A 27 -85.87 23.45 -8.71
CA LYS A 27 -87.07 23.27 -7.89
C LYS A 27 -87.16 21.80 -7.47
N ALA A 28 -87.40 21.54 -6.19
CA ALA A 28 -87.50 20.19 -5.64
C ALA A 28 -88.59 19.34 -6.32
N SER A 29 -88.31 18.04 -6.44
CA SER A 29 -89.24 17.02 -6.93
C SER A 29 -90.47 16.89 -6.03
N PRO A 30 -91.65 16.52 -6.58
CA PRO A 30 -92.80 16.14 -5.76
C PRO A 30 -92.49 15.03 -4.74
N GLU A 31 -91.55 14.12 -5.05
CA GLU A 31 -91.12 13.07 -4.12
C GLU A 31 -90.23 13.60 -2.99
N GLU A 32 -89.37 14.59 -3.28
CA GLU A 32 -88.55 15.26 -2.26
C GLU A 32 -89.43 16.08 -1.30
N LEU A 33 -90.47 16.74 -1.82
CA LEU A 33 -91.49 17.43 -1.02
C LEU A 33 -92.33 16.45 -0.18
N ALA A 34 -92.67 15.28 -0.72
CA ALA A 34 -93.36 14.24 0.04
C ALA A 34 -92.47 13.61 1.15
N LEU A 35 -91.15 13.53 0.91
CA LEU A 35 -90.17 13.08 1.90
C LEU A 35 -89.98 14.13 3.01
N LEU A 36 -89.90 15.42 2.64
CA LEU A 36 -89.88 16.55 3.58
C LEU A 36 -91.13 16.57 4.45
N ALA A 37 -92.33 16.42 3.88
CA ALA A 37 -93.57 16.39 4.65
C ALA A 37 -93.59 15.25 5.69
N LYS A 38 -93.07 14.06 5.33
CA LYS A 38 -92.92 12.94 6.28
C LYS A 38 -91.88 13.19 7.37
N LEU A 39 -90.79 13.90 7.04
CA LEU A 39 -89.77 14.30 8.02
C LEU A 39 -90.31 15.37 8.99
N GLU A 40 -91.09 16.34 8.50
CA GLU A 40 -91.76 17.33 9.36
C GLU A 40 -92.84 16.68 10.23
N GLU A 41 -93.62 15.71 9.72
CA GLU A 41 -94.60 14.96 10.50
C GLU A 41 -93.92 14.11 11.60
N ALA A 42 -92.81 13.43 11.28
CA ALA A 42 -92.01 12.70 12.26
C ALA A 42 -91.41 13.61 13.34
N ASN A 43 -90.84 14.76 12.95
CA ASN A 43 -90.32 15.75 13.90
C ASN A 43 -91.43 16.35 14.79
N ARG A 44 -92.63 16.57 14.24
CA ARG A 44 -93.79 17.06 14.99
C ARG A 44 -94.31 16.03 16.01
N LEU A 45 -94.21 14.73 15.71
CA LEU A 45 -94.48 13.66 16.67
C LEU A 45 -93.43 13.63 17.80
N ILE A 46 -92.14 13.76 17.47
CA ILE A 46 -91.06 13.85 18.46
C ILE A 46 -91.23 15.07 19.39
N GLU A 47 -91.62 16.23 18.85
CA GLU A 47 -91.96 17.40 19.66
C GLU A 47 -93.20 17.20 20.55
N ALA A 48 -94.18 16.41 20.12
CA ALA A 48 -95.37 16.10 20.91
C ALA A 48 -95.00 15.23 22.12
N ASP A 49 -94.17 14.20 21.94
CA ASP A 49 -93.65 13.38 23.05
C ASP A 49 -92.76 14.19 24.00
N ALA A 50 -91.90 15.07 23.48
CA ALA A 50 -91.07 15.96 24.31
C ALA A 50 -91.91 16.94 25.16
N LYS A 51 -93.06 17.39 24.66
CA LYS A 51 -94.03 18.22 25.40
C LYS A 51 -94.88 17.40 26.36
N SER A 52 -95.19 16.15 26.04
CA SER A 52 -95.82 15.18 26.94
C SER A 52 -94.96 14.92 28.17
N LEU A 53 -93.68 14.57 27.97
CA LEU A 53 -92.73 14.25 29.05
C LEU A 53 -92.48 15.45 29.99
N ASN A 54 -92.38 16.67 29.46
CA ASN A 54 -92.19 17.87 30.30
C ASN A 54 -93.40 18.24 31.15
N SER A 55 -94.60 17.73 30.86
CA SER A 55 -95.82 18.03 31.63
C SER A 55 -95.86 17.38 33.04
N PHE A 56 -95.01 16.38 33.30
CA PHE A 56 -94.95 15.66 34.58
C PHE A 56 -93.89 16.18 35.57
N SER A 57 -93.02 17.12 35.17
CA SER A 57 -91.83 17.51 35.95
C SER A 57 -92.01 18.80 36.80
N ILE A 58 -93.24 19.30 36.95
CA ILE A 58 -93.52 20.52 37.74
C ILE A 58 -94.60 20.25 38.78
N ASN A 59 -94.22 19.66 39.92
CA ASN A 59 -94.87 19.96 41.19
C ASN A 59 -94.06 19.53 42.43
N SER A 60 -94.33 20.20 43.55
CA SER A 60 -93.85 19.94 44.93
C SER A 60 -92.33 19.85 45.15
N GLY A 61 -91.80 20.81 45.90
CA GLY A 61 -90.58 20.63 46.69
C GLY A 61 -90.88 20.50 48.18
N HIS A 62 -89.81 20.31 48.95
CA HIS A 62 -89.69 20.48 50.42
C HIS A 62 -90.05 19.31 51.38
N SER A 63 -89.04 18.98 52.21
CA SER A 63 -89.10 18.49 53.60
C SER A 63 -89.43 17.01 53.95
N ARG A 64 -88.34 16.32 54.32
CA ARG A 64 -88.12 15.62 55.63
C ARG A 64 -88.91 14.33 55.99
N LYS A 65 -88.09 13.25 56.09
CA LYS A 65 -87.92 12.32 57.26
C LYS A 65 -88.48 10.88 57.15
N SER A 66 -87.70 9.97 57.75
CA SER A 66 -87.99 8.60 58.27
C SER A 66 -88.21 7.41 57.33
N SER A 67 -87.35 6.40 57.55
CA SER A 67 -87.65 4.96 57.74
C SER A 67 -87.67 3.96 56.58
N ASP A 68 -86.57 3.19 56.53
CA ASP A 68 -86.49 1.73 56.67
C ASP A 68 -86.80 0.75 55.51
N THR A 69 -86.03 -0.35 55.53
CA THR A 69 -86.24 -1.66 54.85
C THR A 69 -85.95 -1.80 53.34
N SER A 70 -84.66 -1.75 53.01
CA SER A 70 -83.89 -2.84 52.35
C SER A 70 -84.55 -3.87 51.37
N GLN A 71 -83.89 -4.01 50.21
CA GLN A 71 -83.53 -5.24 49.43
C GLN A 71 -84.31 -5.65 48.15
N ILE A 72 -83.51 -6.09 47.15
CA ILE A 72 -83.82 -6.84 45.89
C ILE A 72 -84.69 -6.04 44.87
N SER A 73 -84.12 -5.44 43.81
CA SER A 73 -83.55 -6.04 42.56
C SER A 73 -84.62 -6.66 41.64
N LEU A 74 -84.67 -6.47 40.32
CA LEU A 74 -83.74 -5.89 39.32
C LEU A 74 -84.41 -4.66 38.60
N THR A 75 -84.15 -4.18 37.36
CA THR A 75 -83.40 -4.60 36.15
C THR A 75 -82.98 -3.40 35.28
N SER A 76 -81.83 -3.55 34.61
CA SER A 76 -81.47 -3.09 33.24
C SER A 76 -81.91 -1.73 32.69
N GLY A 77 -80.93 -0.83 32.53
CA GLY A 77 -80.93 0.26 31.53
C GLY A 77 -79.50 0.47 31.01
N THR A 78 -79.21 0.14 29.74
CA THR A 78 -77.84 0.03 29.21
C THR A 78 -77.33 1.34 28.60
N SER A 79 -76.34 1.99 29.23
CA SER A 79 -75.45 2.98 28.60
C SER A 79 -74.17 3.19 29.41
N SER A 80 -73.04 3.35 28.69
CA SER A 80 -71.73 3.90 29.14
C SER A 80 -71.24 3.55 30.56
N ASN A 81 -70.31 2.60 30.69
CA ASN A 81 -69.59 2.39 31.97
C ASN A 81 -68.13 1.90 31.77
N ILE A 82 -67.22 2.83 31.46
CA ILE A 82 -65.75 2.61 31.42
C ILE A 82 -64.98 3.70 32.20
N GLU A 83 -65.48 4.94 32.28
CA GLU A 83 -64.73 6.07 32.86
C GLU A 83 -64.97 6.31 34.37
N LYS A 84 -65.68 5.42 35.08
CA LYS A 84 -65.84 5.49 36.54
C LYS A 84 -65.82 4.12 37.21
N ASN A 85 -64.62 3.61 37.46
CA ASN A 85 -64.36 2.64 38.52
C ASN A 85 -62.92 2.76 39.06
N CYS A 86 -62.54 3.98 39.49
CA CYS A 86 -61.38 4.15 40.37
C CYS A 86 -61.79 3.86 41.82
N GLY A 87 -62.05 2.58 42.09
CA GLY A 87 -62.24 2.01 43.42
C GLY A 87 -61.03 1.15 43.79
N GLU A 88 -60.70 1.10 45.09
CA GLU A 88 -59.49 0.46 45.59
C GLU A 88 -59.67 -1.06 45.73
N ASP A 89 -59.46 -1.83 44.66
CA ASP A 89 -59.04 -3.25 44.76
C ASP A 89 -58.59 -3.84 43.41
N GLY A 90 -57.47 -4.59 43.42
CA GLY A 90 -57.07 -5.51 42.35
C GLY A 90 -56.41 -4.91 41.10
N GLU A 91 -55.35 -5.56 40.62
CA GLU A 91 -54.79 -5.30 39.29
C GLU A 91 -55.78 -5.81 38.22
N GLU A 92 -56.13 -4.97 37.22
CA GLU A 92 -56.67 -5.49 35.96
C GLU A 92 -55.60 -6.39 35.33
N ASP A 93 -55.88 -7.69 35.30
CA ASP A 93 -54.98 -8.71 34.78
C ASP A 93 -54.44 -8.31 33.39
N LEU A 94 -53.12 -8.16 33.31
CA LEU A 94 -52.38 -7.74 32.12
C LEU A 94 -52.73 -8.62 30.90
N TRP A 95 -53.00 -9.91 31.13
CA TRP A 95 -53.46 -10.84 30.10
C TRP A 95 -54.85 -10.47 29.55
N SER A 96 -55.79 -10.14 30.43
CA SER A 96 -57.13 -9.69 30.07
C SER A 96 -57.12 -8.36 29.31
N ILE A 97 -56.25 -7.41 29.68
CA ILE A 97 -56.06 -6.16 28.92
C ILE A 97 -55.51 -6.46 27.51
N TRP A 98 -54.46 -7.27 27.39
CA TRP A 98 -53.89 -7.62 26.08
C TRP A 98 -54.88 -8.38 25.18
N SER A 99 -55.73 -9.23 25.75
CA SER A 99 -56.82 -9.89 25.02
C SER A 99 -57.76 -8.87 24.37
N GLN A 100 -58.20 -7.84 25.12
CA GLN A 100 -59.02 -6.76 24.56
C GLN A 100 -58.28 -5.95 23.49
N VAL A 101 -56.99 -5.65 23.71
CA VAL A 101 -56.15 -4.89 22.76
C VAL A 101 -55.96 -5.64 21.43
N VAL A 102 -55.79 -6.96 21.46
CA VAL A 102 -55.67 -7.79 20.24
C VAL A 102 -57.00 -7.90 19.51
N ASN A 103 -58.12 -8.08 20.24
CA ASN A 103 -59.45 -8.27 19.64
C ASN A 103 -60.00 -7.02 18.92
N ASP A 104 -59.59 -5.81 19.30
CA ASP A 104 -59.98 -4.54 18.66
C ASP A 104 -58.75 -3.69 18.25
N TRP A 105 -57.71 -4.37 17.74
CA TRP A 105 -56.41 -3.77 17.42
C TRP A 105 -56.52 -2.52 16.55
N ASP A 106 -57.31 -2.60 15.47
CA ASP A 106 -57.46 -1.52 14.49
C ASP A 106 -58.00 -0.23 15.12
N THR A 107 -58.99 -0.34 16.02
CA THR A 107 -59.59 0.81 16.69
C THR A 107 -58.69 1.34 17.79
N ILE A 108 -58.08 0.45 18.58
CA ILE A 108 -57.27 0.82 19.74
C ILE A 108 -55.92 1.39 19.29
N TYR A 109 -55.22 0.78 18.33
CA TYR A 109 -53.92 1.28 17.86
C TYR A 109 -54.01 2.68 17.24
N LYS A 110 -55.07 2.95 16.47
CA LYS A 110 -55.33 4.26 15.83
C LYS A 110 -55.77 5.36 16.80
N LYS A 111 -56.38 5.01 17.95
CA LYS A 111 -56.92 5.98 18.93
C LYS A 111 -56.09 6.12 20.21
N LYS A 112 -55.31 5.09 20.58
CA LYS A 112 -54.70 4.93 21.91
C LYS A 112 -53.23 4.45 21.83
N THR A 113 -52.46 4.90 20.84
CA THR A 113 -51.06 4.48 20.63
C THR A 113 -50.17 4.64 21.88
N ASN A 114 -50.34 5.72 22.64
CA ASN A 114 -49.62 5.93 23.91
C ASN A 114 -49.97 4.91 25.00
N PHE A 115 -51.23 4.44 25.06
CA PHE A 115 -51.64 3.39 25.99
C PHE A 115 -50.98 2.05 25.65
N ILE A 116 -50.91 1.70 24.36
CA ILE A 116 -50.19 0.49 23.91
C ILE A 116 -48.69 0.60 24.24
N LYS A 117 -48.09 1.79 24.10
CA LYS A 117 -46.70 2.03 24.52
C LYS A 117 -46.49 1.77 26.01
N GLU A 118 -47.31 2.33 26.89
CA GLU A 118 -47.19 2.08 28.33
C GLU A 118 -47.58 0.64 28.73
N LEU A 119 -48.46 -0.03 27.97
CA LEU A 119 -48.81 -1.43 28.18
C LEU A 119 -47.65 -2.38 27.81
N ALA A 120 -46.99 -2.15 26.67
CA ALA A 120 -45.78 -2.91 26.29
C ALA A 120 -44.62 -2.65 27.27
N ARG A 121 -44.53 -1.45 27.84
CA ARG A 121 -43.59 -1.13 28.91
C ARG A 121 -43.83 -1.92 30.19
N LYS A 122 -45.08 -2.28 30.52
CA LYS A 122 -45.41 -3.25 31.60
C LYS A 122 -45.16 -4.71 31.23
N GLY A 123 -45.11 -5.04 29.94
CA GLY A 123 -44.85 -6.39 29.43
C GLY A 123 -45.90 -6.89 28.46
N ILE A 124 -45.46 -7.64 27.44
CA ILE A 124 -46.35 -8.46 26.61
C ILE A 124 -46.27 -9.89 27.14
N PRO A 125 -47.36 -10.50 27.64
CA PRO A 125 -47.37 -11.90 28.05
C PRO A 125 -46.95 -12.82 26.90
N HIS A 126 -46.14 -13.85 27.20
CA HIS A 126 -45.48 -14.70 26.19
C HIS A 126 -46.39 -15.13 25.04
N HIS A 127 -47.57 -15.70 25.33
CA HIS A 127 -48.48 -16.22 24.30
C HIS A 127 -49.01 -15.15 23.33
N PHE A 128 -49.04 -13.86 23.73
CA PHE A 128 -49.47 -12.77 22.86
C PHE A 128 -48.37 -12.26 21.92
N ARG A 129 -47.07 -12.51 22.20
CA ARG A 129 -45.94 -11.98 21.42
C ARG A 129 -46.00 -12.40 19.94
N GLY A 130 -46.37 -13.64 19.67
CA GLY A 130 -46.55 -14.17 18.31
C GLY A 130 -47.62 -13.46 17.48
N ILE A 131 -48.52 -12.70 18.12
CA ILE A 131 -49.59 -11.93 17.47
C ILE A 131 -49.25 -10.42 17.52
N VAL A 132 -48.89 -9.92 18.70
CA VAL A 132 -48.66 -8.50 18.96
C VAL A 132 -47.40 -7.97 18.26
N TRP A 133 -46.31 -8.75 18.18
CA TRP A 133 -45.11 -8.28 17.48
C TRP A 133 -45.33 -8.10 15.97
N PRO A 134 -45.94 -9.05 15.21
CA PRO A 134 -46.34 -8.81 13.82
C PRO A 134 -47.32 -7.66 13.62
N LEU A 135 -48.23 -7.41 14.58
CA LEU A 135 -49.16 -6.27 14.54
C LEU A 135 -48.45 -4.92 14.78
N LEU A 136 -47.54 -4.84 15.76
CA LEU A 136 -46.79 -3.62 16.08
C LEU A 136 -45.90 -3.14 14.93
N CYS A 137 -45.18 -4.05 14.25
CA CYS A 137 -44.35 -3.69 13.11
C CYS A 137 -45.07 -3.70 11.76
N GLY A 138 -46.38 -3.99 11.73
CA GLY A 138 -47.15 -4.12 10.49
C GLY A 138 -46.65 -5.25 9.57
N ALA A 139 -46.04 -6.30 10.14
CA ALA A 139 -45.70 -7.51 9.41
C ALA A 139 -46.93 -8.37 9.10
N HIS A 140 -48.01 -8.28 9.91
CA HIS A 140 -49.24 -9.06 9.75
C HIS A 140 -49.77 -9.06 8.31
N ASP A 141 -49.94 -7.89 7.71
CA ASP A 141 -50.48 -7.72 6.34
C ASP A 141 -49.38 -7.63 5.26
N SER A 142 -48.12 -7.96 5.61
CA SER A 142 -46.98 -7.78 4.72
C SER A 142 -47.04 -8.68 3.48
N THR A 143 -47.01 -8.05 2.31
CA THR A 143 -46.96 -8.76 1.01
C THR A 143 -45.68 -9.59 0.83
N VAL A 144 -44.63 -9.30 1.60
CA VAL A 144 -43.34 -10.02 1.55
C VAL A 144 -43.47 -11.48 2.00
N LYS A 145 -44.45 -11.81 2.86
CA LYS A 145 -44.80 -13.19 3.23
C LYS A 145 -44.93 -14.11 2.01
N LYS A 146 -45.66 -13.65 1.00
CA LYS A 146 -45.91 -14.36 -0.27
C LYS A 146 -44.65 -14.67 -1.08
N GLN A 147 -43.53 -13.98 -0.82
CA GLN A 147 -42.23 -14.23 -1.45
C GLN A 147 -41.42 -15.33 -0.74
N TYR A 148 -41.72 -15.62 0.53
CA TYR A 148 -40.98 -16.58 1.35
C TYR A 148 -40.89 -17.96 0.68
N ALA A 149 -42.04 -18.48 0.24
CA ALA A 149 -42.14 -19.77 -0.43
C ALA A 149 -41.29 -19.90 -1.70
N ASP A 150 -40.94 -18.79 -2.37
CA ASP A 150 -40.05 -18.80 -3.55
C ASP A 150 -38.58 -18.63 -3.17
N TYR A 151 -38.28 -17.85 -2.12
CA TYR A 151 -36.92 -17.76 -1.58
C TYR A 151 -36.41 -19.09 -0.99
N ILE A 152 -37.27 -19.91 -0.39
CA ILE A 152 -36.88 -21.24 0.12
C ILE A 152 -36.48 -22.19 -1.02
N LYS A 153 -37.14 -22.10 -2.18
CA LYS A 153 -36.83 -22.90 -3.38
C LYS A 153 -35.53 -22.47 -4.09
N ALA A 154 -35.19 -21.17 -4.02
CA ALA A 154 -33.97 -20.63 -4.61
C ALA A 154 -32.70 -21.06 -3.85
N THR A 155 -31.51 -20.77 -4.38
CA THR A 155 -30.21 -21.05 -3.72
C THR A 155 -29.52 -19.74 -3.32
N SER A 156 -28.99 -19.67 -2.10
CA SER A 156 -28.21 -18.52 -1.61
C SER A 156 -26.71 -18.80 -1.57
N ALA A 157 -25.91 -17.80 -1.93
CA ALA A 157 -24.45 -17.84 -1.75
C ALA A 157 -24.04 -17.91 -0.26
N CYS A 158 -24.93 -17.50 0.65
CA CYS A 158 -24.65 -17.42 2.08
C CYS A 158 -24.84 -18.75 2.84
N GLU A 159 -25.42 -19.79 2.23
CA GLU A 159 -25.89 -21.00 2.93
C GLU A 159 -24.81 -21.69 3.78
N LYS A 160 -23.55 -21.70 3.33
CA LYS A 160 -22.42 -22.27 4.09
C LYS A 160 -22.09 -21.49 5.37
N VAL A 161 -22.24 -20.16 5.33
CA VAL A 161 -22.01 -19.29 6.50
C VAL A 161 -23.20 -19.39 7.47
N ILE A 162 -24.42 -19.39 6.93
CA ILE A 162 -25.67 -19.56 7.69
C ILE A 162 -25.62 -20.86 8.50
N ARG A 163 -25.35 -22.02 7.88
CA ARG A 163 -25.32 -23.33 8.59
C ARG A 163 -24.29 -23.39 9.71
N ARG A 164 -23.11 -22.79 9.52
CA ARG A 164 -22.07 -22.71 10.56
C ARG A 164 -22.53 -21.91 11.77
N ASP A 165 -23.26 -20.82 11.55
CA ASP A 165 -23.67 -19.91 12.62
C ASP A 165 -24.96 -20.37 13.33
N ILE A 166 -25.78 -21.20 12.69
CA ILE A 166 -26.94 -21.87 13.33
C ILE A 166 -26.51 -22.82 14.44
N ALA A 167 -25.47 -23.62 14.23
CA ALA A 167 -24.96 -24.57 15.22
C ALA A 167 -24.40 -23.91 16.52
N ARG A 168 -24.33 -22.57 16.56
CA ARG A 168 -23.96 -21.77 17.74
C ARG A 168 -25.06 -20.79 18.19
N THR A 169 -26.26 -20.87 17.62
CA THR A 169 -27.41 -20.02 17.96
C THR A 169 -28.34 -20.78 18.92
N TYR A 170 -28.36 -20.37 20.20
CA TYR A 170 -29.09 -21.04 21.29
C TYR A 170 -28.88 -22.58 21.38
N PRO A 171 -27.64 -23.10 21.37
CA PRO A 171 -27.38 -24.54 21.26
C PRO A 171 -27.95 -25.39 22.40
N GLU A 172 -28.13 -24.82 23.59
CA GLU A 172 -28.72 -25.50 24.75
C GLU A 172 -30.25 -25.45 24.80
N HIS A 173 -30.91 -24.68 23.92
CA HIS A 173 -32.36 -24.47 23.96
C HIS A 173 -33.10 -25.64 23.29
N ASP A 174 -34.18 -26.13 23.91
CA ASP A 174 -34.89 -27.35 23.48
C ASP A 174 -35.31 -27.38 22.00
N PHE A 175 -35.68 -26.22 21.45
CA PHE A 175 -36.08 -26.09 20.03
C PHE A 175 -34.90 -26.07 19.03
N PHE A 176 -33.68 -25.77 19.49
CA PHE A 176 -32.48 -25.59 18.63
C PHE A 176 -31.35 -26.60 18.92
N LYS A 177 -31.39 -27.34 20.03
CA LYS A 177 -30.35 -28.31 20.41
C LYS A 177 -30.22 -29.53 19.49
N GLU A 178 -31.29 -29.90 18.79
CA GLU A 178 -31.25 -31.02 17.86
C GLU A 178 -30.57 -30.60 16.55
N LYS A 179 -29.40 -31.21 16.28
CA LYS A 179 -28.62 -30.94 15.06
C LYS A 179 -29.41 -31.36 13.82
N ASP A 180 -29.55 -30.42 12.88
CA ASP A 180 -30.38 -30.57 11.67
C ASP A 180 -31.88 -30.85 11.98
N GLY A 181 -32.34 -30.59 13.21
CA GLY A 181 -33.74 -30.67 13.62
C GLY A 181 -34.57 -29.43 13.26
N LEU A 182 -35.89 -29.50 13.50
CA LEU A 182 -36.88 -28.54 12.99
C LEU A 182 -36.53 -27.07 13.22
N GLY A 183 -36.13 -26.68 14.45
CA GLY A 183 -35.78 -25.29 14.74
C GLY A 183 -34.52 -24.82 14.00
N GLN A 184 -33.51 -25.69 13.86
CA GLN A 184 -32.32 -25.39 13.05
C GLN A 184 -32.67 -25.24 11.56
N GLU A 185 -33.62 -26.03 11.04
CA GLU A 185 -34.10 -25.92 9.67
C GLU A 185 -34.93 -24.63 9.44
N SER A 186 -35.88 -24.30 10.31
CA SER A 186 -36.61 -23.02 10.22
C SER A 186 -35.70 -21.81 10.34
N LEU A 187 -34.68 -21.86 11.20
CA LEU A 187 -33.68 -20.78 11.30
C LEU A 187 -32.81 -20.70 10.02
N PHE A 188 -32.46 -21.83 9.41
CA PHE A 188 -31.81 -21.86 8.10
C PHE A 188 -32.69 -21.24 7.02
N ASN A 189 -33.97 -21.61 6.97
CA ASN A 189 -34.94 -21.14 5.99
C ASN A 189 -35.14 -19.62 6.07
N VAL A 190 -35.39 -19.07 7.27
CA VAL A 190 -35.57 -17.61 7.44
C VAL A 190 -34.30 -16.82 7.13
N MET A 191 -33.13 -17.26 7.61
CA MET A 191 -31.87 -16.57 7.30
C MET A 191 -31.49 -16.67 5.83
N LYS A 192 -31.76 -17.81 5.17
CA LYS A 192 -31.60 -18.00 3.73
C LYS A 192 -32.51 -17.06 2.96
N ALA A 193 -33.80 -17.01 3.31
CA ALA A 193 -34.77 -16.15 2.64
C ALA A 193 -34.41 -14.67 2.74
N TYR A 194 -34.01 -14.21 3.93
CA TYR A 194 -33.55 -12.84 4.11
C TYR A 194 -32.33 -12.51 3.23
N SER A 195 -31.34 -13.41 3.17
CA SER A 195 -30.14 -13.21 2.32
C SER A 195 -30.41 -13.16 0.81
N LEU A 196 -31.59 -13.60 0.37
CA LEU A 196 -32.06 -13.54 -1.01
C LEU A 196 -32.95 -12.32 -1.29
N HIS A 197 -33.66 -11.85 -0.26
CA HIS A 197 -34.49 -10.65 -0.28
C HIS A 197 -33.63 -9.37 -0.27
N ASP A 198 -32.69 -9.25 0.68
CA ASP A 198 -31.75 -8.14 0.79
C ASP A 198 -30.34 -8.56 0.36
N ARG A 199 -30.02 -8.34 -0.92
CA ARG A 199 -28.71 -8.73 -1.49
C ARG A 199 -27.58 -7.74 -1.25
N GLU A 200 -27.87 -6.53 -0.75
CA GLU A 200 -26.83 -5.56 -0.36
C GLU A 200 -26.20 -5.98 0.97
N VAL A 201 -27.03 -6.51 1.89
CA VAL A 201 -26.65 -6.96 3.23
C VAL A 201 -26.36 -8.47 3.26
N GLY A 202 -27.15 -9.28 2.57
CA GLY A 202 -26.98 -10.74 2.51
C GLY A 202 -27.23 -11.41 3.85
N TYR A 203 -26.21 -12.13 4.37
CA TYR A 203 -26.26 -12.72 5.71
C TYR A 203 -25.40 -11.94 6.70
N CYS A 204 -26.03 -11.47 7.77
CA CYS A 204 -25.37 -10.76 8.86
C CYS A 204 -25.10 -11.70 10.04
N GLN A 205 -23.82 -11.84 10.43
CA GLN A 205 -23.47 -12.53 11.67
C GLN A 205 -24.17 -11.87 12.87
N GLY A 206 -24.73 -12.67 13.77
CA GLY A 206 -25.47 -12.21 14.95
C GLY A 206 -26.98 -12.06 14.74
N SER A 207 -27.45 -11.69 13.53
CA SER A 207 -28.89 -11.55 13.24
C SER A 207 -29.69 -12.85 13.44
N GLY A 208 -29.03 -14.01 13.34
CA GLY A 208 -29.62 -15.32 13.67
C GLY A 208 -30.13 -15.45 15.10
N PHE A 209 -29.58 -14.72 16.09
CA PHE A 209 -30.09 -14.75 17.47
C PHE A 209 -31.42 -13.99 17.63
N ILE A 210 -31.62 -12.92 16.84
CA ILE A 210 -32.92 -12.24 16.76
C ILE A 210 -33.94 -13.19 16.13
N VAL A 211 -33.60 -13.83 15.01
CA VAL A 211 -34.51 -14.75 14.31
C VAL A 211 -34.81 -16.00 15.14
N GLY A 212 -33.81 -16.54 15.85
CA GLY A 212 -34.01 -17.67 16.76
C GLY A 212 -34.99 -17.33 17.88
N LEU A 213 -34.92 -16.10 18.43
CA LEU A 213 -35.89 -15.62 19.42
C LEU A 213 -37.29 -15.41 18.80
N LEU A 214 -37.39 -14.86 17.58
CA LEU A 214 -38.68 -14.73 16.87
C LEU A 214 -39.32 -16.11 16.64
N LEU A 215 -38.56 -17.11 16.19
CA LEU A 215 -39.03 -18.47 15.94
C LEU A 215 -39.50 -19.22 17.20
N MET A 216 -39.08 -18.78 18.40
CA MET A 216 -39.66 -19.28 19.67
C MET A 216 -41.06 -18.70 19.96
N GLN A 217 -41.51 -17.67 19.22
CA GLN A 217 -42.78 -16.97 19.46
C GLN A 217 -43.76 -17.06 18.27
N MET A 218 -43.29 -17.29 17.03
CA MET A 218 -44.12 -17.29 15.82
C MET A 218 -43.59 -18.23 14.71
N PRO A 219 -44.43 -18.66 13.74
CA PRO A 219 -44.02 -19.48 12.60
C PRO A 219 -42.98 -18.81 11.69
N GLU A 220 -42.29 -19.60 10.86
CA GLU A 220 -41.17 -19.10 10.03
C GLU A 220 -41.54 -18.00 9.02
N GLU A 221 -42.75 -18.04 8.42
CA GLU A 221 -43.22 -16.99 7.49
C GLU A 221 -43.49 -15.65 8.22
N GLU A 222 -43.99 -15.71 9.46
CA GLU A 222 -44.15 -14.53 10.33
C GLU A 222 -42.79 -14.00 10.77
N ALA A 223 -41.88 -14.88 11.23
CA ALA A 223 -40.54 -14.51 11.68
C ALA A 223 -39.73 -13.86 10.55
N PHE A 224 -39.87 -14.34 9.31
CA PHE A 224 -39.30 -13.72 8.10
C PHE A 224 -39.90 -12.34 7.83
N ALA A 225 -41.23 -12.19 7.88
CA ALA A 225 -41.88 -10.90 7.66
C ALA A 225 -41.50 -9.86 8.72
N VAL A 226 -41.44 -10.26 10.00
CA VAL A 226 -40.98 -9.42 11.12
C VAL A 226 -39.50 -9.06 10.99
N LEU A 227 -38.64 -10.00 10.58
CA LEU A 227 -37.22 -9.70 10.29
C LEU A 227 -37.08 -8.67 9.17
N VAL A 228 -37.81 -8.80 8.06
CA VAL A 228 -37.77 -7.81 6.97
C VAL A 228 -38.22 -6.43 7.49
N LYS A 229 -39.25 -6.37 8.35
CA LYS A 229 -39.67 -5.14 9.02
C LYS A 229 -38.60 -4.53 9.93
N LEU A 230 -37.98 -5.32 10.80
CA LEU A 230 -36.85 -4.89 11.65
C LEU A 230 -35.70 -4.31 10.82
N MET A 231 -35.38 -4.94 9.70
CA MET A 231 -34.26 -4.56 8.85
C MET A 231 -34.55 -3.31 8.02
N GLN A 232 -35.77 -3.15 7.48
CA GLN A 232 -36.14 -2.03 6.61
C GLN A 232 -36.73 -0.84 7.39
N ASP A 233 -37.86 -1.04 8.09
CA ASP A 233 -38.61 0.07 8.70
C ASP A 233 -37.96 0.56 10.00
N TYR A 234 -37.37 -0.35 10.79
CA TYR A 234 -36.55 -0.02 11.97
C TYR A 234 -35.06 0.17 11.61
N LYS A 235 -34.72 0.15 10.31
CA LYS A 235 -33.40 0.44 9.72
C LYS A 235 -32.22 -0.39 10.19
N MET A 236 -32.43 -1.53 10.87
CA MET A 236 -31.30 -2.34 11.34
C MET A 236 -30.34 -2.76 10.22
N ARG A 237 -30.82 -2.87 8.97
CA ARG A 237 -29.98 -3.15 7.79
C ARG A 237 -28.79 -2.21 7.62
N ASP A 238 -28.94 -0.93 8.00
CA ASP A 238 -27.91 0.08 7.78
C ASP A 238 -26.71 -0.10 8.74
N MET A 239 -26.92 -0.71 9.91
CA MET A 239 -25.83 -1.19 10.78
C MET A 239 -25.08 -2.38 10.18
N PHE A 240 -25.77 -3.25 9.44
CA PHE A 240 -25.23 -4.50 8.90
C PHE A 240 -24.56 -4.39 7.52
N LYS A 241 -24.65 -3.23 6.86
CA LYS A 241 -23.95 -2.98 5.58
C LYS A 241 -22.43 -3.19 5.74
N PRO A 242 -21.70 -3.62 4.68
CA PRO A 242 -20.27 -3.96 4.78
C PRO A 242 -19.33 -2.87 5.34
N THR A 243 -19.75 -1.60 5.34
CA THR A 243 -19.00 -0.48 5.92
C THR A 243 -19.22 -0.27 7.42
N MET A 244 -20.25 -0.91 8.01
CA MET A 244 -20.68 -0.78 9.42
C MET A 244 -20.88 0.69 9.86
N ALA A 245 -21.19 1.59 8.92
CA ALA A 245 -21.15 3.03 9.14
C ALA A 245 -22.16 3.54 10.18
N GLU A 246 -23.40 3.02 10.13
CA GLU A 246 -24.46 3.35 11.09
C GLU A 246 -24.16 2.77 12.49
N LEU A 247 -23.54 1.58 12.56
CA LEU A 247 -23.07 1.03 13.83
C LEU A 247 -21.99 1.92 14.45
N GLY A 248 -21.02 2.38 13.65
CA GLY A 248 -20.00 3.33 14.10
C GLY A 248 -20.58 4.66 14.58
N LEU A 249 -21.63 5.17 13.91
CA LEU A 249 -22.40 6.32 14.38
C LEU A 249 -23.03 6.05 15.76
N TYR A 250 -23.66 4.89 15.96
CA TYR A 250 -24.29 4.56 17.25
C TYR A 250 -23.25 4.36 18.37
N MET A 251 -22.06 3.81 18.07
CA MET A 251 -20.97 3.75 19.05
C MET A 251 -20.49 5.14 19.48
N TYR A 252 -20.31 6.07 18.53
CA TYR A 252 -19.95 7.47 18.82
C TYR A 252 -21.05 8.21 19.60
N GLN A 253 -22.31 8.00 19.22
CA GLN A 253 -23.47 8.57 19.93
C GLN A 253 -23.56 8.04 21.37
N LEU A 254 -23.37 6.73 21.59
CA LEU A 254 -23.36 6.16 22.93
C LEU A 254 -22.15 6.65 23.74
N GLU A 255 -20.96 6.77 23.15
CA GLU A 255 -19.78 7.34 23.83
C GLU A 255 -20.02 8.78 24.32
N ASN A 256 -20.68 9.61 23.52
CA ASN A 256 -21.10 10.96 23.92
C ASN A 256 -22.19 10.93 25.02
N LEU A 257 -23.15 10.00 24.96
CA LEU A 257 -24.15 9.86 26.02
C LEU A 257 -23.54 9.36 27.34
N VAL A 258 -22.53 8.48 27.30
CA VAL A 258 -21.77 8.06 28.50
C VAL A 258 -20.96 9.24 29.04
N GLN A 259 -20.37 10.08 28.17
CA GLN A 259 -19.71 11.33 28.60
C GLN A 259 -20.68 12.32 29.26
N GLU A 260 -21.90 12.47 28.75
CA GLU A 260 -22.92 13.40 29.26
C GLU A 260 -23.64 12.89 30.53
N LEU A 261 -23.78 11.57 30.71
CA LEU A 261 -24.62 10.97 31.77
C LEU A 261 -23.86 10.15 32.82
N ILE A 262 -22.68 9.61 32.49
CA ILE A 262 -21.84 8.81 33.40
C ILE A 262 -20.36 9.25 33.27
N PRO A 263 -20.04 10.54 33.52
CA PRO A 263 -18.76 11.15 33.16
C PRO A 263 -17.55 10.45 33.80
N ASP A 264 -17.66 9.99 35.05
CA ASP A 264 -16.59 9.26 35.75
C ASP A 264 -16.16 8.00 34.97
N LEU A 265 -17.15 7.28 34.43
CA LEU A 265 -16.96 6.06 33.67
C LEU A 265 -16.37 6.35 32.28
N HIS A 266 -16.77 7.45 31.64
CA HIS A 266 -16.15 7.91 30.40
C HIS A 266 -14.67 8.27 30.59
N VAL A 267 -14.32 9.00 31.66
CA VAL A 267 -12.92 9.35 31.98
C VAL A 267 -12.10 8.09 32.26
N HIS A 268 -12.65 7.13 33.00
CA HIS A 268 -12.01 5.84 33.24
C HIS A 268 -11.78 5.05 31.95
N PHE A 269 -12.82 4.88 31.12
CA PHE A 269 -12.74 4.21 29.82
C PHE A 269 -11.67 4.86 28.91
N GLN A 270 -11.62 6.18 28.83
CA GLN A 270 -10.60 6.91 28.08
C GLN A 270 -9.19 6.66 28.64
N SER A 271 -9.01 6.62 29.97
CA SER A 271 -7.73 6.27 30.59
C SER A 271 -7.23 4.86 30.24
N GLN A 272 -8.16 3.92 30.06
CA GLN A 272 -7.89 2.52 29.71
C GLN A 272 -7.86 2.27 28.19
N SER A 273 -8.02 3.31 27.35
CA SER A 273 -8.22 3.19 25.89
C SER A 273 -9.36 2.23 25.50
N PHE A 274 -10.40 2.16 26.34
CA PHE A 274 -11.49 1.21 26.23
C PHE A 274 -12.69 1.84 25.51
N HIS A 275 -12.87 1.50 24.23
CA HIS A 275 -13.88 2.12 23.37
C HIS A 275 -15.23 1.40 23.43
N THR A 276 -16.32 2.16 23.30
CA THR A 276 -17.71 1.66 23.29
C THR A 276 -17.94 0.50 22.31
N SER A 277 -17.26 0.50 21.16
CA SER A 277 -17.30 -0.57 20.16
C SER A 277 -16.81 -1.93 20.67
N MET A 278 -15.99 -1.99 21.71
CA MET A 278 -15.42 -3.23 22.27
C MET A 278 -16.46 -4.08 23.01
N TYR A 279 -17.50 -3.47 23.58
CA TYR A 279 -18.55 -4.18 24.34
C TYR A 279 -19.96 -3.99 23.75
N ALA A 280 -20.32 -2.79 23.29
CA ALA A 280 -21.69 -2.48 22.89
C ALA A 280 -22.05 -2.92 21.45
N SER A 281 -21.08 -3.26 20.60
CA SER A 281 -21.36 -3.63 19.19
C SER A 281 -22.35 -4.80 19.07
N SER A 282 -22.25 -5.80 19.94
CA SER A 282 -23.18 -6.95 19.97
C SER A 282 -24.58 -6.54 20.44
N TRP A 283 -24.68 -5.60 21.39
CA TRP A 283 -25.96 -5.14 21.94
C TRP A 283 -26.86 -4.52 20.88
N PHE A 284 -26.31 -3.65 20.03
CA PHE A 284 -27.06 -2.99 18.96
C PHE A 284 -27.35 -3.95 17.80
N LEU A 285 -26.37 -4.73 17.35
CA LEU A 285 -26.54 -5.67 16.24
C LEU A 285 -27.51 -6.82 16.57
N THR A 286 -27.64 -7.22 17.84
CA THR A 286 -28.44 -8.39 18.25
C THR A 286 -29.67 -8.02 19.07
N LEU A 287 -29.96 -6.72 19.31
CA LEU A 287 -30.98 -6.28 20.26
C LEU A 287 -30.84 -6.97 21.62
N PHE A 288 -29.60 -7.03 22.13
CA PHE A 288 -29.16 -7.74 23.34
C PHE A 288 -29.41 -9.27 23.39
N THR A 289 -29.90 -9.91 22.31
CA THR A 289 -30.20 -11.36 22.31
C THR A 289 -28.99 -12.28 22.50
N THR A 290 -27.75 -11.78 22.28
CA THR A 290 -26.52 -12.51 22.65
C THR A 290 -25.93 -12.12 24.01
N ALA A 291 -26.59 -11.24 24.77
CA ALA A 291 -26.03 -10.59 25.95
C ALA A 291 -26.93 -10.67 27.20
N LEU A 292 -28.21 -11.01 27.06
CA LEU A 292 -29.20 -11.15 28.13
C LEU A 292 -30.02 -12.44 27.92
N SER A 293 -30.64 -12.95 28.98
CA SER A 293 -31.50 -14.13 28.91
C SER A 293 -32.72 -13.94 27.99
N LEU A 294 -33.29 -15.05 27.50
CA LEU A 294 -34.46 -15.01 26.60
C LEU A 294 -35.65 -14.21 27.16
N PRO A 295 -36.06 -14.32 28.45
CA PRO A 295 -37.11 -13.47 29.02
C PRO A 295 -36.79 -11.97 28.93
N THR A 296 -35.58 -11.56 29.34
CA THR A 296 -35.14 -10.16 29.30
C THR A 296 -35.01 -9.64 27.88
N ALA A 297 -34.42 -10.42 26.97
CA ALA A 297 -34.36 -10.08 25.55
C ALA A 297 -35.76 -9.92 24.94
N CYS A 298 -36.74 -10.76 25.30
CA CYS A 298 -38.12 -10.56 24.88
C CYS A 298 -38.71 -9.25 25.43
N ARG A 299 -38.39 -8.84 26.67
CA ARG A 299 -38.80 -7.53 27.22
C ARG A 299 -38.19 -6.36 26.45
N VAL A 300 -36.97 -6.49 25.92
CA VAL A 300 -36.39 -5.51 24.99
C VAL A 300 -37.19 -5.44 23.68
N ILE A 301 -37.48 -6.59 23.06
CA ILE A 301 -38.23 -6.66 21.79
C ILE A 301 -39.66 -6.11 21.96
N ASP A 302 -40.34 -6.38 23.08
CA ASP A 302 -41.69 -5.88 23.40
C ASP A 302 -41.82 -4.36 23.22
N VAL A 303 -40.80 -3.60 23.63
CA VAL A 303 -40.77 -2.12 23.50
C VAL A 303 -39.97 -1.62 22.31
N PHE A 304 -39.06 -2.42 21.74
CA PHE A 304 -38.29 -2.04 20.55
C PHE A 304 -39.20 -1.70 19.36
N PHE A 305 -40.29 -2.46 19.16
CA PHE A 305 -41.25 -2.17 18.10
C PHE A 305 -41.99 -0.83 18.27
N LEU A 306 -41.95 -0.20 19.45
CA LEU A 306 -42.64 1.05 19.79
C LEU A 306 -41.69 2.25 20.02
N GLU A 307 -40.44 2.01 20.40
CA GLU A 307 -39.44 3.06 20.66
C GLU A 307 -38.26 3.04 19.66
N GLY A 308 -38.07 1.97 18.88
CA GLY A 308 -36.96 1.81 17.96
C GLY A 308 -35.59 1.89 18.66
N MET A 309 -34.57 2.40 17.97
CA MET A 309 -33.19 2.48 18.51
C MET A 309 -33.07 3.31 19.80
N GLU A 310 -34.04 4.20 20.12
CA GLU A 310 -34.04 4.97 21.38
C GLU A 310 -33.97 4.07 22.62
N ILE A 311 -34.70 2.96 22.66
CA ILE A 311 -34.68 2.07 23.84
C ILE A 311 -33.38 1.27 23.92
N VAL A 312 -32.70 1.00 22.79
CA VAL A 312 -31.40 0.30 22.79
C VAL A 312 -30.31 1.17 23.43
N PHE A 313 -30.28 2.48 23.12
CA PHE A 313 -29.39 3.41 23.83
C PHE A 313 -29.71 3.49 25.33
N LYS A 314 -31.00 3.57 25.70
CA LYS A 314 -31.43 3.62 27.10
C LYS A 314 -31.02 2.36 27.89
N ILE A 315 -31.22 1.16 27.32
CA ILE A 315 -30.82 -0.10 27.96
C ILE A 315 -29.30 -0.19 28.08
N ALA A 316 -28.54 0.21 27.05
CA ALA A 316 -27.08 0.25 27.11
C ALA A 316 -26.59 1.16 28.26
N LEU A 317 -27.20 2.32 28.45
CA LEU A 317 -26.89 3.25 29.56
C LEU A 317 -27.37 2.71 30.92
N ALA A 318 -28.50 2.01 30.99
CA ALA A 318 -28.98 1.36 32.21
C ALA A 318 -28.04 0.22 32.65
N LEU A 319 -27.57 -0.59 31.71
CA LEU A 319 -26.56 -1.64 31.94
C LEU A 319 -25.21 -1.07 32.42
N LEU A 320 -24.76 0.04 31.82
CA LEU A 320 -23.56 0.75 32.28
C LEU A 320 -23.74 1.37 33.67
N SER A 321 -24.96 1.82 34.00
CA SER A 321 -25.29 2.32 35.34
C SER A 321 -25.30 1.20 36.38
N LEU A 322 -25.85 0.03 36.04
CA LEU A 322 -25.87 -1.18 36.88
C LEU A 322 -24.48 -1.76 37.16
N GLY A 323 -23.54 -1.58 36.23
CA GLY A 323 -22.15 -2.03 36.36
C GLY A 323 -21.16 -0.97 36.86
N LYS A 324 -21.58 0.28 37.09
CA LYS A 324 -20.69 1.44 37.20
C LYS A 324 -19.55 1.25 38.21
N ASP A 325 -19.89 0.89 39.44
CA ASP A 325 -18.94 0.93 40.56
C ASP A 325 -17.87 -0.17 40.47
N ASP A 326 -18.22 -1.33 39.89
CA ASP A 326 -17.24 -2.38 39.57
C ASP A 326 -16.37 -1.98 38.36
N LEU A 327 -16.97 -1.44 37.29
CA LEU A 327 -16.24 -1.03 36.08
C LEU A 327 -15.18 0.03 36.36
N LEU A 328 -15.44 0.96 37.28
CA LEU A 328 -14.46 1.95 37.75
C LEU A 328 -13.25 1.34 38.50
N CYS A 329 -13.37 0.10 38.97
CA CYS A 329 -12.31 -0.62 39.68
C CYS A 329 -11.51 -1.60 38.78
N LEU A 330 -11.86 -1.71 37.49
CA LEU A 330 -11.32 -2.71 36.56
C LEU A 330 -10.45 -2.08 35.46
N ASP A 331 -9.45 -2.82 34.99
CA ASP A 331 -8.67 -2.48 33.81
C ASP A 331 -9.37 -2.93 32.51
N MET A 332 -8.72 -2.72 31.37
CA MET A 332 -9.29 -3.04 30.04
C MET A 332 -9.72 -4.51 29.90
N GLU A 333 -8.93 -5.47 30.40
CA GLU A 333 -9.28 -6.90 30.36
C GLU A 333 -10.38 -7.25 31.37
N GLY A 334 -10.30 -6.70 32.59
CA GLY A 334 -11.32 -6.84 33.62
C GLY A 334 -12.69 -6.34 33.17
N MET A 335 -12.76 -5.18 32.52
CA MET A 335 -14.00 -4.63 31.96
C MET A 335 -14.57 -5.53 30.85
N LEU A 336 -13.73 -6.00 29.91
CA LEU A 336 -14.17 -6.95 28.87
C LEU A 336 -14.78 -8.23 29.47
N LYS A 337 -14.14 -8.79 30.49
CA LYS A 337 -14.62 -9.97 31.20
C LYS A 337 -15.95 -9.70 31.92
N PHE A 338 -16.05 -8.56 32.60
CA PHE A 338 -17.26 -8.13 33.32
C PHE A 338 -18.47 -8.04 32.39
N PHE A 339 -18.33 -7.37 31.23
CA PHE A 339 -19.41 -7.28 30.23
C PHE A 339 -19.83 -8.65 29.65
N GLN A 340 -18.92 -9.63 29.61
CA GLN A 340 -19.20 -10.96 29.06
C GLN A 340 -19.77 -11.96 30.08
N LYS A 341 -19.54 -11.77 31.39
CA LYS A 341 -19.81 -12.81 32.40
C LYS A 341 -20.52 -12.32 33.65
N ASP A 342 -20.17 -11.14 34.14
CA ASP A 342 -20.59 -10.67 35.47
C ASP A 342 -21.76 -9.69 35.40
N LEU A 343 -21.92 -8.97 34.27
CA LEU A 343 -23.04 -8.07 34.02
C LEU A 343 -24.35 -8.80 33.60
N PRO A 344 -24.35 -9.79 32.68
CA PRO A 344 -25.59 -10.44 32.25
C PRO A 344 -26.41 -11.05 33.41
N PRO A 345 -25.84 -11.83 34.34
CA PRO A 345 -26.61 -12.43 35.44
C PRO A 345 -27.21 -11.40 36.41
N ARG A 346 -26.64 -10.19 36.49
CA ARG A 346 -27.18 -9.08 37.30
C ARG A 346 -28.34 -8.39 36.57
N ALA A 347 -28.21 -8.20 35.27
CA ALA A 347 -29.25 -7.63 34.42
C ALA A 347 -30.48 -8.56 34.31
N ASP A 348 -30.24 -9.87 34.32
CA ASP A 348 -31.27 -10.91 34.33
C ASP A 348 -31.86 -11.21 35.72
N ALA A 349 -31.27 -10.69 36.82
CA ALA A 349 -31.77 -10.91 38.18
C ALA A 349 -33.03 -10.09 38.49
N ASP A 350 -33.15 -8.88 37.94
CA ASP A 350 -34.39 -8.10 37.92
C ASP A 350 -34.54 -7.37 36.57
N PRO A 351 -35.15 -8.06 35.57
CA PRO A 351 -35.38 -7.49 34.25
C PRO A 351 -36.32 -6.28 34.29
N GLU A 352 -37.23 -6.17 35.25
CA GLU A 352 -38.17 -5.05 35.30
C GLU A 352 -37.49 -3.81 35.88
N ALA A 353 -36.69 -3.94 36.94
CA ALA A 353 -35.87 -2.83 37.44
C ALA A 353 -34.90 -2.30 36.36
N LEU A 354 -34.27 -3.18 35.57
CA LEU A 354 -33.45 -2.78 34.42
C LEU A 354 -34.24 -1.94 33.41
N MET A 355 -35.44 -2.39 33.03
CA MET A 355 -36.29 -1.68 32.08
C MET A 355 -36.82 -0.36 32.66
N GLN A 356 -37.18 -0.31 33.95
CA GLN A 356 -37.60 0.92 34.62
C GLN A 356 -36.45 1.94 34.71
N VAL A 357 -35.20 1.53 34.97
CA VAL A 357 -34.03 2.41 34.87
C VAL A 357 -33.90 2.93 33.44
N ALA A 358 -34.01 2.05 32.43
CA ALA A 358 -33.95 2.46 31.03
C ALA A 358 -35.04 3.48 30.64
N TYR A 359 -36.30 3.30 31.05
CA TYR A 359 -37.39 4.24 30.75
C TYR A 359 -37.18 5.63 31.36
N ASN A 360 -36.53 5.72 32.52
CA ASN A 360 -36.24 6.98 33.21
C ASN A 360 -35.05 7.76 32.60
N ILE A 361 -34.24 7.15 31.73
CA ILE A 361 -33.10 7.81 31.08
C ILE A 361 -33.60 8.80 30.00
N LYS A 362 -33.23 10.07 30.19
CA LYS A 362 -33.63 11.18 29.32
C LYS A 362 -32.90 11.12 27.98
N PHE A 363 -33.60 10.69 26.94
CA PHE A 363 -33.09 10.66 25.58
C PHE A 363 -33.51 11.92 24.80
N ASN A 364 -32.57 12.58 24.12
CA ASN A 364 -32.82 13.86 23.44
C ASN A 364 -32.58 13.73 21.93
N GLN A 365 -33.67 13.53 21.17
CA GLN A 365 -33.62 13.34 19.72
C GLN A 365 -33.00 14.52 18.95
N LYS A 366 -32.98 15.74 19.51
CA LYS A 366 -32.26 16.89 18.92
C LYS A 366 -30.74 16.78 19.14
N ARG A 367 -30.28 16.23 20.26
CA ARG A 367 -28.86 15.94 20.53
C ARG A 367 -28.35 14.80 19.66
N MET A 368 -29.12 13.72 19.50
CA MET A 368 -28.76 12.60 18.61
C MET A 368 -28.56 13.05 17.17
N LYS A 369 -29.49 13.86 16.63
CA LYS A 369 -29.38 14.47 15.28
C LYS A 369 -28.29 15.55 15.15
N LYS A 370 -27.75 16.04 16.27
CA LYS A 370 -26.55 16.90 16.28
C LYS A 370 -25.30 16.02 16.18
N LEU A 371 -25.21 14.99 17.02
CA LEU A 371 -24.12 13.98 17.02
C LEU A 371 -23.99 13.28 15.67
N GLU A 372 -25.11 12.95 15.02
CA GLU A 372 -25.18 12.43 13.65
C GLU A 372 -24.42 13.29 12.64
N LYS A 373 -24.62 14.61 12.69
CA LYS A 373 -23.95 15.57 11.81
C LYS A 373 -22.48 15.76 12.19
N GLU A 374 -22.18 15.82 13.48
CA GLU A 374 -20.80 15.92 14.00
C GLU A 374 -19.96 14.70 13.57
N TYR A 375 -20.51 13.50 13.69
CA TYR A 375 -19.92 12.25 13.21
C TYR A 375 -19.76 12.21 11.69
N THR A 376 -20.80 12.63 10.93
CA THR A 376 -20.74 12.66 9.46
C THR A 376 -19.63 13.59 8.97
N VAL A 377 -19.53 14.81 9.52
CA VAL A 377 -18.46 15.77 9.15
C VAL A 377 -17.08 15.21 9.51
N MET A 378 -16.93 14.60 10.68
CA MET A 378 -15.70 13.95 11.11
C MET A 378 -15.29 12.82 10.14
N LYS A 379 -16.21 11.93 9.77
CA LYS A 379 -15.92 10.81 8.86
C LYS A 379 -15.68 11.24 7.41
N THR A 380 -16.33 12.30 6.93
CA THR A 380 -15.99 12.89 5.63
C THR A 380 -14.56 13.45 5.64
N LYS A 381 -14.17 14.19 6.68
CA LYS A 381 -12.82 14.75 6.82
C LYS A 381 -11.75 13.67 6.95
N GLU A 382 -11.98 12.62 7.76
CA GLU A 382 -11.09 11.45 7.82
C GLU A 382 -10.90 10.79 6.45
N GLN A 383 -11.98 10.65 5.66
CA GLN A 383 -11.92 10.04 4.33
C GLN A 383 -11.18 10.93 3.32
N GLU A 384 -11.36 12.25 3.38
CA GLU A 384 -10.62 13.23 2.57
C GLU A 384 -9.12 13.17 2.89
N GLU A 385 -8.74 13.21 4.17
CA GLU A 385 -7.36 13.05 4.63
C GLU A 385 -6.77 11.69 4.22
N MET A 386 -7.55 10.62 4.26
CA MET A 386 -7.13 9.27 3.85
C MET A 386 -7.03 9.10 2.33
N VAL A 387 -7.72 9.94 1.53
CA VAL A 387 -7.51 10.06 0.07
C VAL A 387 -6.26 10.89 -0.22
N GLU A 388 -6.08 12.04 0.43
CA GLU A 388 -4.90 12.90 0.26
C GLU A 388 -3.62 12.16 0.66
N LEU A 389 -3.61 11.46 1.80
CA LEU A 389 -2.48 10.63 2.25
C LEU A 389 -2.14 9.53 1.24
N ARG A 390 -3.13 8.94 0.56
CA ARG A 390 -2.89 7.96 -0.52
C ARG A 390 -2.29 8.60 -1.77
N ARG A 391 -2.74 9.81 -2.15
CA ARG A 391 -2.10 10.61 -3.21
C ARG A 391 -0.65 10.93 -2.84
N LEU A 392 -0.42 11.55 -1.68
CA LEU A 392 0.92 11.97 -1.23
C LEU A 392 1.89 10.79 -1.11
N ARG A 393 1.45 9.61 -0.64
CA ARG A 393 2.26 8.38 -0.63
C ARG A 393 2.63 7.92 -2.05
N SER A 394 1.72 8.04 -3.01
CA SER A 394 1.97 7.68 -4.41
C SER A 394 2.93 8.66 -5.09
N GLU A 395 2.76 9.95 -4.83
CA GLU A 395 3.62 11.04 -5.32
C GLU A 395 5.04 10.94 -4.75
N ASN A 396 5.17 10.70 -3.43
CA ASN A 396 6.47 10.44 -2.78
C ASN A 396 7.17 9.19 -3.34
N ARG A 397 6.44 8.13 -3.71
CA ARG A 397 7.03 6.94 -4.34
C ARG A 397 7.65 7.29 -5.70
N LEU A 398 6.94 8.04 -6.53
CA LEU A 398 7.44 8.47 -7.85
C LEU A 398 8.62 9.43 -7.72
N LEU A 399 8.60 10.34 -6.74
CA LEU A 399 9.72 11.25 -6.47
C LEU A 399 10.97 10.48 -6.01
N LYS A 400 10.84 9.48 -5.13
CA LYS A 400 11.97 8.62 -4.73
C LYS A 400 12.57 7.87 -5.92
N GLN A 401 11.76 7.23 -6.74
CA GLN A 401 12.23 6.56 -7.96
C GLN A 401 12.95 7.52 -8.92
N ARG A 402 12.53 8.80 -8.99
CA ARG A 402 13.20 9.81 -9.81
C ARG A 402 14.53 10.28 -9.20
N VAL A 403 14.63 10.36 -7.87
CA VAL A 403 15.90 10.62 -7.17
C VAL A 403 16.87 9.47 -7.37
N GLU A 404 16.44 8.23 -7.13
CA GLU A 404 17.23 7.00 -7.35
C GLU A 404 17.82 6.92 -8.79
N LEU A 405 17.04 7.29 -9.80
CA LEU A 405 17.49 7.35 -11.20
C LEU A 405 18.52 8.48 -11.45
N LEU A 406 18.32 9.66 -10.88
CA LEU A 406 19.24 10.80 -11.03
C LEU A 406 20.55 10.58 -10.26
N GLU A 407 20.50 9.92 -9.10
CA GLU A 407 21.68 9.50 -8.34
C GLU A 407 22.50 8.46 -9.12
N ALA A 408 21.83 7.49 -9.77
CA ALA A 408 22.48 6.52 -10.65
C ALA A 408 23.13 7.18 -11.88
N GLU A 409 22.43 8.08 -12.58
CA GLU A 409 22.96 8.83 -13.72
C GLU A 409 24.16 9.71 -13.31
N SER A 410 24.05 10.40 -12.17
CA SER A 410 25.13 11.22 -11.61
C SER A 410 26.35 10.37 -11.25
N SER A 411 26.15 9.19 -10.66
CA SER A 411 27.23 8.24 -10.37
C SER A 411 27.90 7.78 -11.66
N GLU A 412 27.14 7.39 -12.70
CA GLU A 412 27.68 6.95 -13.99
C GLU A 412 28.44 8.07 -14.73
N LEU A 413 28.03 9.33 -14.58
CA LEU A 413 28.73 10.51 -15.12
C LEU A 413 30.06 10.74 -14.39
N ALA A 414 30.08 10.67 -13.05
CA ALA A 414 31.29 10.78 -12.26
C ALA A 414 32.29 9.65 -12.61
N ASP A 415 31.81 8.41 -12.69
CA ASP A 415 32.55 7.23 -13.11
C ASP A 415 33.21 7.39 -14.50
N ARG A 416 32.45 7.91 -15.48
CA ARG A 416 32.95 8.22 -16.82
C ARG A 416 34.03 9.31 -16.79
N LEU A 417 33.86 10.34 -15.96
CA LEU A 417 34.84 11.42 -15.83
C LEU A 417 36.14 10.92 -15.18
N VAL A 418 36.05 10.09 -14.13
CA VAL A 418 37.22 9.47 -13.48
C VAL A 418 37.97 8.55 -14.46
N ARG A 419 37.27 7.64 -15.15
CA ARG A 419 37.89 6.79 -16.20
C ARG A 419 38.57 7.64 -17.28
N GLY A 420 37.91 8.72 -17.72
CA GLY A 420 38.46 9.68 -18.67
C GLY A 420 39.58 10.59 -18.12
N GLN A 421 39.85 10.60 -16.82
CA GLN A 421 41.04 11.25 -16.24
C GLN A 421 42.19 10.25 -16.09
N VAL A 422 41.91 9.03 -15.60
CA VAL A 422 42.92 7.95 -15.50
C VAL A 422 43.52 7.63 -16.86
N SER A 423 42.69 7.42 -17.89
CA SER A 423 43.16 7.13 -19.25
C SER A 423 44.03 8.25 -19.84
N ARG A 424 43.80 9.52 -19.48
CA ARG A 424 44.67 10.63 -19.93
C ARG A 424 45.97 10.71 -19.14
N ALA A 425 45.96 10.39 -17.85
CA ALA A 425 47.18 10.27 -17.06
C ALA A 425 48.07 9.11 -17.56
N GLU A 426 47.47 7.99 -17.95
CA GLU A 426 48.16 6.85 -18.58
C GLU A 426 48.75 7.23 -19.96
N GLU A 427 48.01 7.99 -20.79
CA GLU A 427 48.52 8.56 -22.06
C GLU A 427 49.66 9.56 -21.83
N GLU A 428 49.58 10.44 -20.82
CA GLU A 428 50.63 11.40 -20.47
C GLU A 428 51.88 10.69 -19.91
N GLU A 429 51.74 9.70 -19.03
CA GLU A 429 52.85 8.91 -18.50
C GLU A 429 53.56 8.12 -19.59
N THR A 430 52.81 7.40 -20.44
CA THR A 430 53.40 6.65 -21.56
C THR A 430 54.07 7.56 -22.57
N THR A 431 53.49 8.73 -22.88
CA THR A 431 54.12 9.75 -23.72
C THR A 431 55.42 10.27 -23.10
N PHE A 432 55.46 10.54 -21.79
CA PHE A 432 56.66 10.99 -21.09
C PHE A 432 57.75 9.90 -21.07
N VAL A 433 57.40 8.63 -20.83
CA VAL A 433 58.34 7.50 -20.89
C VAL A 433 58.95 7.37 -22.28
N VAL A 434 58.12 7.38 -23.34
CA VAL A 434 58.59 7.33 -24.73
C VAL A 434 59.48 8.53 -25.08
N GLN A 435 59.12 9.75 -24.65
CA GLN A 435 59.93 10.94 -24.88
C GLN A 435 61.28 10.88 -24.15
N ARG A 436 61.32 10.34 -22.93
CA ARG A 436 62.56 10.11 -22.16
C ARG A 436 63.46 9.07 -22.84
N GLU A 437 62.90 7.94 -23.26
CA GLU A 437 63.63 6.87 -23.95
C GLU A 437 64.15 7.33 -25.32
N LEU A 438 63.34 8.06 -26.09
CA LEU A 438 63.74 8.66 -27.36
C LEU A 438 64.87 9.69 -27.17
N THR A 439 64.88 10.42 -26.05
CA THR A 439 65.97 11.35 -25.70
C THR A 439 67.26 10.60 -25.33
N ALA A 440 67.15 9.52 -24.55
CA ALA A 440 68.30 8.67 -24.23
C ALA A 440 68.87 7.98 -25.48
N LEU A 441 68.00 7.47 -26.37
CA LEU A 441 68.38 6.85 -27.64
C LEU A 441 69.05 7.85 -28.61
N ARG A 442 68.61 9.12 -28.60
CA ARG A 442 69.31 10.19 -29.33
C ARG A 442 70.71 10.44 -28.77
N HIS A 443 70.89 10.42 -27.45
CA HIS A 443 72.21 10.60 -26.85
C HIS A 443 73.15 9.42 -27.14
N THR A 444 72.67 8.17 -27.07
CA THR A 444 73.51 7.00 -27.41
C THR A 444 73.79 6.92 -28.91
N HIS A 445 72.87 7.37 -29.77
CA HIS A 445 73.13 7.52 -31.20
C HIS A 445 74.17 8.59 -31.51
N LEU A 446 74.11 9.76 -30.83
CA LEU A 446 75.10 10.83 -30.99
C LEU A 446 76.50 10.37 -30.54
N GLU A 447 76.58 9.72 -29.38
CA GLU A 447 77.83 9.14 -28.86
C GLU A 447 78.39 8.09 -29.82
N THR A 448 77.58 7.12 -30.27
CA THR A 448 78.05 6.09 -31.22
C THR A 448 78.40 6.66 -32.61
N SER A 449 77.77 7.76 -33.04
CA SER A 449 78.19 8.49 -34.24
C SER A 449 79.55 9.16 -34.05
N HIS A 450 79.80 9.78 -32.89
CA HIS A 450 81.08 10.41 -32.60
C HIS A 450 82.22 9.38 -32.43
N GLN A 451 81.96 8.26 -31.76
CA GLN A 451 82.90 7.13 -31.68
C GLN A 451 83.19 6.54 -33.08
N LEU A 452 82.21 6.54 -33.99
CA LEU A 452 82.41 6.14 -35.39
C LEU A 452 83.25 7.15 -36.17
N GLU A 453 83.06 8.45 -35.98
CA GLU A 453 83.90 9.51 -36.56
C GLU A 453 85.36 9.39 -36.08
N LEU A 454 85.58 9.22 -34.77
CA LEU A 454 86.91 9.01 -34.18
C LEU A 454 87.58 7.74 -34.72
N ALA A 455 86.83 6.64 -34.86
CA ALA A 455 87.36 5.41 -35.46
C ALA A 455 87.68 5.57 -36.96
N GLN A 456 86.89 6.35 -37.71
CA GLN A 456 87.19 6.70 -39.10
C GLN A 456 88.44 7.58 -39.21
N GLU A 457 88.63 8.54 -38.31
CA GLU A 457 89.83 9.37 -38.23
C GLU A 457 91.06 8.55 -37.83
N GLU A 458 90.95 7.61 -36.88
CA GLU A 458 92.05 6.70 -36.53
C GLU A 458 92.41 5.78 -37.71
N ILE A 459 91.43 5.19 -38.39
CA ILE A 459 91.65 4.40 -39.62
C ILE A 459 92.34 5.26 -40.69
N HIS A 460 91.90 6.51 -40.89
CA HIS A 460 92.54 7.42 -41.85
C HIS A 460 94.00 7.73 -41.48
N ASN A 461 94.27 8.01 -40.21
CA ASN A 461 95.62 8.22 -39.69
C ASN A 461 96.51 6.96 -39.80
N LEU A 462 95.94 5.76 -39.66
CA LEU A 462 96.65 4.49 -39.87
C LEU A 462 96.94 4.26 -41.36
N CYS A 463 96.00 4.56 -42.26
CA CYS A 463 96.24 4.54 -43.70
C CYS A 463 97.37 5.48 -44.13
N LEU A 464 97.39 6.72 -43.62
CA LEU A 464 98.48 7.68 -43.88
C LEU A 464 99.83 7.18 -43.37
N LYS A 465 99.89 6.54 -42.19
CA LYS A 465 101.12 5.92 -41.67
C LYS A 465 101.59 4.72 -42.51
N ILE A 466 100.66 3.92 -43.03
CA ILE A 466 100.97 2.81 -43.95
C ILE A 466 101.53 3.37 -45.26
N GLU A 467 100.91 4.40 -45.83
CA GLU A 467 101.36 5.07 -47.06
C GLU A 467 102.75 5.70 -46.89
N GLN A 468 103.01 6.37 -45.75
CA GLN A 468 104.34 6.89 -45.42
C GLN A 468 105.40 5.78 -45.28
N ASN A 469 105.07 4.65 -44.65
CA ASN A 469 105.98 3.51 -44.55
C ASN A 469 106.23 2.85 -45.92
N VAL A 470 105.21 2.72 -46.78
CA VAL A 470 105.36 2.22 -48.15
C VAL A 470 106.28 3.14 -48.96
N ASN A 471 106.06 4.45 -48.92
CA ASN A 471 106.92 5.42 -49.59
C ASN A 471 108.37 5.42 -49.07
N SER A 472 108.57 5.22 -47.77
CA SER A 472 109.91 5.06 -47.16
C SER A 472 110.61 3.77 -47.64
N CYS A 473 109.90 2.65 -47.68
CA CYS A 473 110.39 1.40 -48.27
C CYS A 473 110.68 1.54 -49.78
N GLN A 474 109.85 2.27 -50.53
CA GLN A 474 110.03 2.53 -51.95
C GLN A 474 111.32 3.33 -52.20
N SER A 475 111.55 4.41 -51.44
CA SER A 475 112.77 5.22 -51.49
C SER A 475 114.03 4.41 -51.15
N SER A 476 113.97 3.57 -50.12
CA SER A 476 115.04 2.63 -49.77
C SER A 476 115.35 1.64 -50.89
N LEU A 477 114.31 1.13 -51.58
CA LEU A 477 114.45 0.21 -52.70
C LEU A 477 115.10 0.88 -53.92
N GLU A 478 114.72 2.11 -54.26
CA GLU A 478 115.32 2.90 -55.33
C GLU A 478 116.81 3.18 -55.07
N GLU A 479 117.19 3.49 -53.82
CA GLU A 479 118.60 3.68 -53.45
C GLU A 479 119.44 2.40 -53.62
N ILE A 480 118.84 1.23 -53.38
CA ILE A 480 119.47 -0.09 -53.62
C ILE A 480 119.63 -0.36 -55.13
N TYR A 481 118.63 -0.06 -55.95
CA TYR A 481 118.73 -0.20 -57.42
C TYR A 481 119.84 0.70 -57.99
N ALA A 482 119.91 1.98 -57.60
CA ALA A 482 120.93 2.91 -58.06
C ALA A 482 122.36 2.45 -57.71
N LYS A 483 122.57 1.92 -56.49
CA LYS A 483 123.87 1.35 -56.05
C LYS A 483 124.25 0.10 -56.85
N ARG A 484 123.27 -0.71 -57.28
CA ARG A 484 123.51 -1.91 -58.10
C ARG A 484 123.98 -1.56 -59.51
N GLU A 485 123.42 -0.52 -60.12
CA GLU A 485 123.78 -0.10 -61.47
C GLU A 485 125.19 0.54 -61.53
N GLN A 486 125.56 1.33 -60.51
CA GLN A 486 126.94 1.84 -60.37
C GLN A 486 128.00 0.74 -60.17
N LEU A 487 127.62 -0.43 -59.65
CA LEU A 487 128.52 -1.59 -59.56
C LEU A 487 128.77 -2.20 -60.94
N SER A 488 127.70 -2.44 -61.72
CA SER A 488 127.80 -3.00 -63.08
C SER A 488 128.71 -2.16 -63.99
N GLN A 489 128.58 -0.83 -63.96
CA GLN A 489 129.41 0.08 -64.76
C GLN A 489 130.91 0.02 -64.38
N LYS A 490 131.23 -0.30 -63.11
CA LYS A 490 132.62 -0.46 -62.66
C LYS A 490 133.22 -1.80 -63.08
N GLU A 491 132.42 -2.86 -63.17
CA GLU A 491 132.86 -4.17 -63.65
C GLU A 491 133.21 -4.13 -65.15
N GLU A 492 132.42 -3.43 -65.98
CA GLU A 492 132.75 -3.21 -67.39
C GLU A 492 134.01 -2.34 -67.57
N MET A 493 134.16 -1.26 -66.79
CA MET A 493 135.34 -0.39 -66.81
C MET A 493 136.64 -1.16 -66.49
N LEU A 494 136.61 -2.04 -65.47
CA LEU A 494 137.74 -2.90 -65.10
C LEU A 494 138.12 -3.86 -66.24
N LYS A 495 137.13 -4.42 -66.94
CA LYS A 495 137.34 -5.34 -68.05
C LYS A 495 138.07 -4.69 -69.23
N CYS A 496 137.68 -3.47 -69.63
CA CYS A 496 138.37 -2.73 -70.68
C CYS A 496 139.84 -2.41 -70.34
N LEU A 497 140.11 -2.01 -69.09
CA LEU A 497 141.48 -1.75 -68.63
C LEU A 497 142.35 -3.02 -68.62
N GLN A 498 141.74 -4.18 -68.38
CA GLN A 498 142.42 -5.47 -68.39
C GLN A 498 142.85 -5.91 -69.80
N ASP A 499 142.02 -5.63 -70.82
CA ASP A 499 142.34 -5.91 -72.23
C ASP A 499 143.46 -5.00 -72.79
N GLU A 500 143.54 -3.74 -72.37
CA GLU A 500 144.67 -2.86 -72.75
C GLU A 500 145.99 -3.30 -72.13
N LEU A 501 145.98 -3.71 -70.86
CA LEU A 501 147.18 -4.20 -70.16
C LEU A 501 147.79 -5.44 -70.85
N VAL A 502 146.94 -6.32 -71.40
CA VAL A 502 147.38 -7.50 -72.17
C VAL A 502 148.03 -7.09 -73.50
N LYS A 503 147.43 -6.15 -74.24
CA LYS A 503 148.00 -5.64 -75.51
C LYS A 503 149.38 -5.02 -75.31
N GLU A 504 149.55 -4.15 -74.31
CA GLU A 504 150.79 -3.42 -74.13
C GLU A 504 151.94 -4.32 -73.63
N ARG A 505 151.63 -5.35 -72.82
CA ARG A 505 152.61 -6.40 -72.48
C ARG A 505 153.05 -7.21 -73.70
N LEU A 506 152.16 -7.48 -74.65
CA LEU A 506 152.52 -8.18 -75.88
C LEU A 506 153.52 -7.34 -76.71
N ARG A 507 153.20 -6.06 -76.91
CA ARG A 507 154.05 -5.08 -77.63
C ARG A 507 155.41 -4.85 -76.96
N GLN A 508 155.48 -5.00 -75.64
CA GLN A 508 156.73 -4.91 -74.88
C GLN A 508 157.63 -6.13 -75.13
N ALA A 509 157.07 -7.34 -75.14
CA ALA A 509 157.81 -8.57 -75.41
C ALA A 509 158.40 -8.64 -76.83
N GLU A 510 157.72 -8.08 -77.83
CA GLU A 510 158.21 -7.99 -79.21
C GLU A 510 159.42 -7.04 -79.34
N ASN A 511 159.40 -5.90 -78.64
CA ASN A 511 160.55 -5.00 -78.59
C ASN A 511 161.78 -5.65 -77.92
N ASP A 512 161.57 -6.39 -76.83
CA ASP A 512 162.64 -7.11 -76.14
C ASP A 512 163.22 -8.28 -76.97
N ALA A 513 162.53 -8.74 -78.03
CA ALA A 513 163.12 -9.63 -79.03
C ALA A 513 164.01 -8.83 -80.01
N LEU A 514 163.50 -7.72 -80.56
CA LEU A 514 164.22 -6.88 -81.54
C LEU A 514 165.55 -6.32 -80.98
N ILE A 515 165.55 -5.90 -79.70
CA ILE A 515 166.73 -5.35 -79.02
C ILE A 515 167.85 -6.39 -78.85
N ARG A 516 167.53 -7.69 -78.77
CA ARG A 516 168.54 -8.76 -78.66
C ARG A 516 169.26 -9.01 -79.98
N ASP A 517 168.53 -9.02 -81.10
CA ASP A 517 169.12 -9.27 -82.43
C ASP A 517 170.03 -8.10 -82.87
N LEU A 518 169.60 -6.85 -82.61
CA LEU A 518 170.42 -5.66 -82.84
C LEU A 518 171.71 -5.64 -82.02
N ARG A 519 171.72 -6.21 -80.80
CA ARG A 519 172.95 -6.33 -79.99
C ARG A 519 173.94 -7.33 -80.57
N ALA A 520 173.48 -8.46 -81.10
CA ALA A 520 174.35 -9.39 -81.80
C ALA A 520 175.04 -8.73 -83.01
N ARG A 521 174.30 -7.88 -83.75
CA ARG A 521 174.83 -7.15 -84.92
C ARG A 521 175.87 -6.07 -84.60
N ILE A 522 175.95 -5.61 -83.35
CA ILE A 522 176.96 -4.63 -82.91
C ILE A 522 178.28 -5.33 -82.57
N GLN A 523 178.22 -6.53 -81.98
CA GLN A 523 179.41 -7.25 -81.50
C GLN A 523 180.35 -7.70 -82.63
N ASP A 524 179.82 -7.96 -83.83
CA ASP A 524 180.62 -8.28 -85.03
C ASP A 524 181.38 -7.07 -85.63
N LEU A 525 181.15 -5.84 -85.14
CA LEU A 525 181.67 -4.60 -85.75
C LEU A 525 182.78 -3.89 -84.95
N GLU A 526 183.12 -4.36 -83.74
CA GLU A 526 184.04 -3.62 -82.84
C GLU A 526 185.54 -4.00 -82.94
N GLU A 527 185.93 -5.03 -83.69
CA GLU A 527 187.35 -5.46 -83.80
C GLU A 527 188.20 -4.74 -84.89
N VAL A 528 187.79 -3.58 -85.42
CA VAL A 528 188.52 -2.87 -86.49
C VAL A 528 189.09 -1.51 -86.06
N CYS A 529 190.35 -1.53 -85.58
CA CYS A 529 191.24 -0.38 -85.29
C CYS A 529 190.82 0.51 -84.07
N ILE A 530 191.68 1.21 -83.30
CA ILE A 530 192.93 1.99 -83.53
C ILE A 530 193.72 2.05 -82.19
N SER A 531 195.06 2.18 -82.03
CA SER A 531 196.28 1.83 -82.80
C SER A 531 197.56 2.10 -81.93
N ILE A 532 198.64 2.68 -82.50
CA ILE A 532 199.90 3.22 -81.90
C ILE A 532 200.97 2.19 -81.39
N PRO A 533 202.29 2.33 -81.73
CA PRO A 533 203.26 1.22 -81.57
C PRO A 533 204.67 1.54 -80.99
N LYS A 534 205.34 0.54 -80.36
CA LYS A 534 206.61 -0.10 -80.83
C LYS A 534 207.37 -0.95 -79.77
N ARG A 535 208.13 -1.94 -80.29
CA ARG A 535 209.25 -2.72 -79.70
C ARG A 535 208.95 -3.81 -78.65
N LYS A 536 208.87 -5.06 -79.16
CA LYS A 536 209.51 -6.32 -78.70
C LYS A 536 209.96 -6.42 -77.21
N THR A 537 209.58 -7.52 -76.52
CA THR A 537 210.46 -8.72 -76.26
C THR A 537 209.81 -9.71 -75.25
N TYR A 538 209.44 -10.91 -75.73
CA TYR A 538 209.38 -12.24 -75.06
C TYR A 538 208.60 -12.53 -73.74
N PHE A 539 207.76 -13.59 -73.82
CA PHE A 539 207.52 -14.71 -72.88
C PHE A 539 206.75 -14.59 -71.52
N PHE A 540 205.60 -15.29 -71.49
CA PHE A 540 205.18 -16.35 -70.52
C PHE A 540 204.92 -16.07 -69.01
N LEU A 541 203.61 -16.10 -68.67
CA LEU A 541 202.94 -17.15 -67.84
C LEU A 541 202.59 -16.92 -66.33
N PHE A 542 201.30 -17.21 -66.02
CA PHE A 542 200.69 -17.80 -64.79
C PHE A 542 200.36 -16.97 -63.50
N ILE A 543 199.04 -16.97 -63.16
CA ILE A 543 198.42 -17.33 -61.84
C ILE A 543 198.64 -16.33 -60.65
N HIS A 544 197.73 -16.08 -59.70
CA HIS A 544 196.59 -16.83 -59.10
C HIS A 544 195.41 -15.92 -58.66
N LEU A 545 194.30 -16.55 -58.25
CA LEU A 545 193.08 -16.04 -57.57
C LEU A 545 192.10 -15.24 -58.44
#